data_AF-A0A2G6NMI2-F1
#
_entry.id   AF-A0A2G6NMI2-F1
#
_cell.length_a   1.000
_cell.length_b   1.000
_cell.length_c   1.000
_cell.angle_alpha   90.00
_cell.angle_beta   90.00
_cell.angle_gamma   90.00
#
_symmetry.space_group_name_H-M   'P 1'
#
loop_
_entity.id
_entity.type
_entity.pdbx_description
1 polymer ?
#
loop_
_entity_poly.entity_id
_entity_poly.type
_entity_poly.pdbx_seq_one_letter_code
_entity_poly.pdbx_strand_id
1 'polypeptide(L)'
;MNKTAENGIIESDALKANLRETATGKIELSSDYLLLLDIVKEYTGLHASLESLLYEVSHPFRNWKILLPRLRSFVLKNSGRYRVHAEGPVAIGIFGDLFLEAVADAQRDPVLLEKVVGALFSWLLKIASLFSP
;
A
#
# COMPACT_ATOMS: atom_id res chain seq x y z
N MET A 1 -24.65 -12.74 48.07
CA MET A 1 -24.98 -12.46 46.65
C MET A 1 -23.70 -12.09 45.94
N ASN A 2 -23.16 -12.97 45.09
CA ASN A 2 -22.06 -12.61 44.20
C ASN A 2 -22.28 -13.33 42.87
N LYS A 3 -22.49 -12.57 41.79
CA LYS A 3 -22.53 -13.06 40.41
C LYS A 3 -21.35 -12.40 39.70
N THR A 4 -20.27 -13.15 39.55
CA THR A 4 -19.20 -12.81 38.61
C THR A 4 -19.49 -13.62 37.35
N ALA A 5 -19.94 -12.97 36.28
CA ALA A 5 -20.12 -13.61 34.99
C ALA A 5 -18.77 -13.60 34.26
N GLU A 6 -18.25 -14.79 34.00
CA GLU A 6 -17.06 -15.05 33.21
C GLU A 6 -17.25 -14.56 31.77
N ASN A 7 -16.35 -13.69 31.33
CA ASN A 7 -16.28 -13.23 29.95
C ASN A 7 -15.44 -14.25 29.16
N GLY A 8 -16.06 -15.36 28.76
CA GLY A 8 -15.43 -16.40 27.94
C GLY A 8 -15.20 -15.90 26.52
N ILE A 9 -13.94 -15.75 26.13
CA ILE A 9 -13.51 -15.47 24.75
C ILE A 9 -13.92 -16.68 23.89
N ILE A 10 -14.95 -16.52 23.06
CA ILE A 10 -15.36 -17.57 22.11
C ILE A 10 -14.37 -17.56 20.93
N GLU A 11 -13.30 -18.34 21.05
CA GLU A 11 -12.46 -18.71 19.89
C GLU A 11 -13.18 -19.81 19.10
N SER A 12 -14.00 -19.42 18.13
CA SER A 12 -14.67 -20.35 17.23
C SER A 12 -13.68 -21.05 16.29
N ASP A 13 -13.92 -22.33 15.99
CA ASP A 13 -13.19 -23.08 14.97
C ASP A 13 -13.22 -22.39 13.60
N ALA A 14 -14.30 -21.66 13.31
CA ALA A 14 -14.40 -20.83 12.10
C ALA A 14 -13.39 -19.66 12.11
N LEU A 15 -13.16 -19.03 13.26
CA LEU A 15 -12.16 -17.96 13.39
C LEU A 15 -10.74 -18.52 13.24
N LYS A 16 -10.47 -19.69 13.84
CA LYS A 16 -9.20 -20.39 13.71
C LYS A 16 -8.92 -20.83 12.27
N ALA A 17 -9.95 -21.27 11.54
CA ALA A 17 -9.84 -21.59 10.12
C ALA A 17 -9.52 -20.34 9.27
N ASN A 18 -10.25 -19.23 9.48
CA ASN A 18 -9.99 -17.96 8.78
C ASN A 18 -8.57 -17.43 9.03
N LEU A 19 -8.08 -17.53 10.28
CA LEU A 19 -6.73 -17.12 10.65
C LEU A 19 -5.66 -18.02 10.02
N ARG A 20 -5.90 -19.33 9.87
CA ARG A 20 -4.99 -20.25 9.17
C ARG A 20 -5.00 -20.03 7.66
N GLU A 21 -6.15 -19.73 7.08
CA GLU A 21 -6.30 -19.44 5.66
C GLU A 21 -5.63 -18.11 5.27
N THR A 22 -5.64 -17.14 6.19
CA THR A 22 -4.97 -15.84 6.03
C THR A 22 -3.56 -15.79 6.61
N ALA A 23 -3.09 -16.87 7.26
CA ALA A 23 -1.70 -17.03 7.71
C ALA A 23 -0.80 -17.20 6.48
N THR A 24 -0.58 -16.10 5.79
CA THR A 24 0.40 -15.97 4.74
C THR A 24 1.78 -16.00 5.41
N GLY A 25 2.69 -16.80 4.86
CA GLY A 25 4.08 -16.86 5.32
C GLY A 25 4.76 -15.49 5.24
N LYS A 26 6.04 -15.41 5.65
CA LYS A 26 6.80 -14.17 5.57
C LYS A 26 6.71 -13.61 4.15
N ILE A 27 6.12 -12.43 4.00
CA ILE A 27 6.08 -11.72 2.72
C ILE A 27 7.49 -11.24 2.42
N GLU A 28 7.95 -11.52 1.20
CA GLU A 28 9.20 -10.99 0.67
C GLU A 28 8.85 -9.89 -0.32
N LEU A 29 9.43 -8.71 -0.15
CA LEU A 29 9.26 -7.60 -1.08
C LEU A 29 9.99 -7.92 -2.39
N SER A 30 9.39 -7.57 -3.51
CA SER A 30 10.03 -7.68 -4.82
C SER A 30 11.26 -6.76 -4.91
N SER A 31 12.17 -7.07 -5.84
CA SER A 31 13.34 -6.22 -6.14
C SER A 31 12.95 -4.77 -6.44
N ASP A 32 11.79 -4.59 -7.08
CA ASP A 32 11.28 -3.28 -7.49
C ASP A 32 10.88 -2.45 -6.26
N TYR A 33 10.27 -3.09 -5.26
CA TYR A 33 9.92 -2.44 -4.00
C TYR A 33 11.16 -2.11 -3.16
N LEU A 34 12.21 -2.93 -3.24
CA LEU A 34 13.49 -2.63 -2.61
C LEU A 34 14.16 -1.38 -3.24
N LEU A 35 14.03 -1.18 -4.55
CA LEU A 35 14.52 0.03 -5.20
C LEU A 35 13.83 1.29 -4.65
N LEU A 36 12.50 1.24 -4.46
CA LEU A 36 11.77 2.38 -3.87
C LEU A 36 12.28 2.71 -2.46
N LEU A 37 12.57 1.69 -1.65
CA LEU A 37 13.12 1.84 -0.30
C LEU A 37 14.53 2.42 -0.30
N ASP A 38 15.41 1.93 -1.18
CA ASP A 38 16.80 2.41 -1.26
C ASP A 38 16.88 3.93 -1.56
N ILE A 39 16.00 4.43 -2.44
CA ILE A 39 15.92 5.86 -2.78
C ILE A 39 15.63 6.75 -1.55
N VAL A 40 14.94 6.21 -0.55
CA VAL A 40 14.54 6.95 0.65
C VAL A 40 15.23 6.45 1.94
N LYS A 41 16.25 5.60 1.83
CA LYS A 41 16.91 4.95 2.99
C LYS A 41 17.45 5.91 4.05
N GLU A 42 17.96 7.07 3.61
CA GLU A 42 18.51 8.10 4.50
C GLU A 42 17.41 8.84 5.29
N TYR A 43 16.13 8.63 4.97
CA TYR A 43 14.99 9.25 5.63
C TYR A 43 14.23 8.22 6.48
N THR A 44 14.74 7.89 7.66
CA THR A 44 14.26 6.76 8.50
C THR A 44 12.74 6.69 8.66
N GLY A 45 12.07 7.82 8.94
CA GLY A 45 10.61 7.85 9.09
C GLY A 45 9.85 7.64 7.76
N LEU A 46 10.38 8.15 6.66
CA LEU A 46 9.80 7.97 5.33
C LEU A 46 10.00 6.52 4.85
N HIS A 47 11.20 5.98 5.03
CA HIS A 47 11.53 4.59 4.75
C HIS A 47 10.60 3.64 5.50
N ALA A 48 10.51 3.76 6.83
CA ALA A 48 9.65 2.89 7.63
C ALA A 48 8.17 2.98 7.22
N SER A 49 7.68 4.19 6.90
CA SER A 49 6.31 4.37 6.41
C SER A 49 6.09 3.73 5.04
N LEU A 50 7.08 3.79 4.15
CA LEU A 50 6.98 3.17 2.82
C LEU A 50 7.07 1.65 2.94
N GLU A 51 8.02 1.15 3.71
CA GLU A 51 8.24 -0.28 3.93
C GLU A 51 6.97 -0.95 4.45
N SER A 52 6.36 -0.41 5.51
CA SER A 52 5.08 -0.90 6.02
C SER A 52 3.97 -0.89 4.97
N LEU A 53 3.88 0.15 4.14
CA LEU A 53 2.89 0.21 3.06
C LEU A 53 3.15 -0.87 2.01
N LEU A 54 4.39 -1.05 1.56
CA LEU A 54 4.75 -2.03 0.52
C LEU A 54 4.56 -3.47 1.01
N TYR A 55 4.84 -3.76 2.28
CA TYR A 55 4.50 -5.06 2.87
C TYR A 55 3.00 -5.33 2.82
N GLU A 56 2.17 -4.36 3.19
CA GLU A 56 0.72 -4.52 3.16
C GLU A 56 0.15 -4.63 1.74
N VAL A 57 0.70 -3.89 0.77
CA VAL A 57 0.33 -4.03 -0.64
C VAL A 57 0.77 -5.37 -1.23
N SER A 58 1.85 -5.95 -0.70
CA SER A 58 2.33 -7.27 -1.15
C SER A 58 1.51 -8.44 -0.57
N HIS A 59 0.56 -8.20 0.35
CA HIS A 59 -0.31 -9.27 0.87
C HIS A 59 -1.32 -9.74 -0.20
N PRO A 60 -1.50 -11.08 -0.38
CA PRO A 60 -2.52 -11.64 -1.27
C PRO A 60 -3.96 -11.19 -0.98
N PHE A 61 -4.23 -10.82 0.28
CA PHE A 61 -5.54 -10.36 0.76
C PHE A 61 -5.54 -8.86 1.12
N ARG A 62 -4.67 -8.08 0.48
CA ARG A 62 -4.56 -6.63 0.71
C ARG A 62 -5.90 -5.92 0.59
N ASN A 63 -6.11 -4.92 1.44
CA ASN A 63 -7.34 -4.14 1.45
C ASN A 63 -7.11 -2.73 0.90
N TRP A 64 -7.39 -2.54 -0.39
CA TRP A 64 -7.25 -1.25 -1.06
C TRP A 64 -8.09 -0.12 -0.45
N LYS A 65 -9.17 -0.40 0.28
CA LYS A 65 -9.94 0.65 0.98
C LYS A 65 -9.12 1.32 2.09
N ILE A 66 -8.18 0.58 2.69
CA ILE A 66 -7.27 1.07 3.73
C ILE A 66 -5.96 1.56 3.11
N LEU A 67 -5.45 0.87 2.09
CA LEU A 67 -4.14 1.15 1.51
C LEU A 67 -4.15 2.36 0.57
N LEU A 68 -5.22 2.56 -0.20
CA LEU A 68 -5.28 3.62 -1.21
C LEU A 68 -5.07 5.03 -0.62
N PRO A 69 -5.70 5.44 0.52
CA PRO A 69 -5.42 6.73 1.14
C PRO A 69 -3.95 6.90 1.54
N ARG A 70 -3.30 5.83 2.04
CA ARG A 70 -1.89 5.84 2.42
C ARG A 70 -0.98 5.96 1.21
N LEU A 71 -1.20 5.14 0.17
CA LEU A 71 -0.47 5.20 -1.09
C LEU A 71 -0.59 6.59 -1.72
N ARG A 72 -1.81 7.10 -1.88
CA ARG A 72 -2.06 8.44 -2.43
C ARG A 72 -1.33 9.53 -1.65
N SER A 73 -1.45 9.52 -0.32
CA SER A 73 -0.76 10.51 0.53
C SER A 73 0.75 10.44 0.35
N PHE A 74 1.30 9.22 0.34
CA PHE A 74 2.73 8.97 0.19
C PHE A 74 3.24 9.52 -1.15
N VAL A 75 2.64 9.12 -2.27
CA VAL A 75 3.14 9.48 -3.60
C VAL A 75 3.02 10.98 -3.86
N LEU A 76 1.91 11.62 -3.44
CA LEU A 76 1.72 13.06 -3.65
C LEU A 76 2.74 13.91 -2.88
N LYS A 77 3.08 13.50 -1.66
CA LYS A 77 4.06 14.20 -0.81
C LYS A 77 5.50 13.98 -1.27
N ASN A 78 5.83 12.78 -1.75
CA ASN A 78 7.21 12.35 -1.91
C ASN A 78 7.71 12.25 -3.36
N SER A 79 6.83 12.40 -4.37
CA SER A 79 7.22 12.30 -5.80
C SER A 79 8.42 13.17 -6.19
N GLY A 80 8.60 14.33 -5.56
CA GLY A 80 9.75 15.21 -5.84
C GLY A 80 11.11 14.59 -5.47
N ARG A 81 11.15 13.70 -4.48
CA ARG A 81 12.38 13.00 -4.06
C ARG A 81 12.80 11.95 -5.08
N TYR A 82 11.82 11.19 -5.57
CA TYR A 82 12.05 10.21 -6.62
C TYR A 82 12.46 10.86 -7.93
N ARG A 83 11.84 11.99 -8.30
CA ARG A 83 12.19 12.72 -9.54
C ARG A 83 13.67 13.05 -9.67
N VAL A 84 14.32 13.48 -8.58
CA VAL A 84 15.72 13.95 -8.63
C VAL A 84 16.74 12.82 -8.50
N HIS A 85 16.28 11.59 -8.24
CA HIS A 85 17.14 10.42 -8.14
C HIS A 85 17.47 9.87 -9.54
N ALA A 86 18.65 9.24 -9.70
CA ALA A 86 19.07 8.65 -10.97
C ALA A 86 18.07 7.59 -11.47
N GLU A 87 17.59 6.74 -10.56
CA GLU A 87 16.56 5.72 -10.80
C GLU A 87 15.11 6.28 -10.74
N GLY A 88 14.95 7.60 -10.77
CA GLY A 88 13.65 8.27 -10.68
C GLY A 88 12.62 7.79 -11.70
N PRO A 89 12.96 7.68 -13.00
CA PRO A 89 12.05 7.15 -14.01
C PRO A 89 11.55 5.73 -13.72
N VAL A 90 12.44 4.86 -13.23
CA VAL A 90 12.09 3.48 -12.85
C VAL A 90 11.15 3.48 -11.65
N ALA A 91 11.47 4.27 -10.62
CA ALA A 91 10.61 4.42 -9.45
C ALA A 91 9.21 4.95 -9.78
N ILE A 92 9.11 5.91 -10.71
CA ILE A 92 7.81 6.39 -11.21
C ILE A 92 7.05 5.25 -11.89
N GLY A 93 7.72 4.43 -12.71
CA GLY A 93 7.11 3.24 -13.32
C GLY A 93 6.50 2.31 -12.26
N ILE A 94 7.26 1.96 -11.22
CA ILE A 94 6.81 1.06 -10.15
C ILE A 94 5.60 1.62 -9.39
N PHE A 95 5.55 2.93 -9.11
CA PHE A 95 4.35 3.54 -8.53
C PHE A 95 3.16 3.50 -9.49
N GLY A 96 3.39 3.61 -10.80
CA GLY A 96 2.37 3.42 -11.82
C GLY A 96 1.79 2.01 -11.79
N ASP A 97 2.66 1.00 -11.76
CA ASP A 97 2.27 -0.41 -11.69
C ASP A 97 1.44 -0.70 -10.44
N LEU A 98 1.82 -0.14 -9.28
CA LEU A 98 1.03 -0.21 -8.04
C LEU A 98 -0.40 0.34 -8.19
N PHE A 99 -0.57 1.46 -8.91
CA PHE A 99 -1.91 1.98 -9.18
C PHE A 99 -2.68 1.10 -10.17
N LEU A 100 -2.02 0.54 -11.18
CA LEU A 100 -2.66 -0.36 -12.15
C LEU A 100 -3.09 -1.67 -11.49
N GLU A 101 -2.30 -2.20 -10.56
CA GLU A 101 -2.67 -3.34 -9.72
C GLU A 101 -3.90 -3.00 -8.86
N ALA A 102 -3.93 -1.81 -8.23
CA ALA A 102 -5.09 -1.35 -7.49
C ALA A 102 -6.35 -1.22 -8.38
N VAL A 103 -6.20 -0.79 -9.64
CA VAL A 103 -7.30 -0.71 -10.61
C VAL A 103 -7.82 -2.11 -10.93
N ALA A 104 -6.93 -3.06 -11.20
CA ALA A 104 -7.28 -4.45 -11.49
C ALA A 104 -8.05 -5.11 -10.33
N ASP A 105 -7.57 -4.93 -9.10
CA ASP A 105 -8.22 -5.49 -7.90
C ASP A 105 -9.57 -4.82 -7.60
N ALA A 106 -9.72 -3.54 -7.93
CA ALA A 106 -10.95 -2.77 -7.67
C ALA A 106 -12.06 -2.98 -8.70
N GLN A 107 -11.85 -3.72 -9.80
CA GLN A 107 -12.80 -3.84 -10.92
C GLN A 107 -14.22 -4.27 -10.51
N ARG A 108 -14.35 -5.03 -9.41
CA ARG A 108 -15.65 -5.53 -8.92
C ARG A 108 -16.31 -4.61 -7.89
N ASP A 109 -15.66 -3.54 -7.47
CA ASP A 109 -16.18 -2.53 -6.55
C ASP A 109 -16.12 -1.15 -7.24
N PRO A 110 -17.18 -0.72 -7.94
CA PRO A 110 -17.19 0.53 -8.71
C PRO A 110 -16.83 1.77 -7.88
N VAL A 111 -17.22 1.80 -6.61
CA VAL A 111 -16.95 2.92 -5.70
C VAL A 111 -15.47 2.98 -5.36
N LEU A 112 -14.84 1.82 -5.11
CA LEU A 112 -13.40 1.75 -4.92
C LEU A 112 -12.65 2.08 -6.21
N LEU A 113 -13.10 1.55 -7.35
CA LEU A 113 -12.49 1.79 -8.66
C LEU A 113 -12.43 3.29 -8.98
N GLU A 114 -13.52 4.02 -8.79
CA GLU A 114 -13.56 5.48 -8.98
C GLU A 114 -12.50 6.18 -8.11
N LYS A 115 -12.37 5.78 -6.84
CA LYS A 115 -11.36 6.33 -5.92
C LYS A 115 -9.94 6.03 -6.37
N VAL A 116 -9.67 4.80 -6.81
CA VAL A 116 -8.35 4.38 -7.31
C VAL A 116 -7.98 5.20 -8.55
N VAL A 117 -8.87 5.29 -9.53
CA VAL A 117 -8.66 6.07 -10.75
C VAL A 117 -8.43 7.54 -10.40
N GLY A 118 -9.23 8.14 -9.52
CA GLY A 118 -9.04 9.52 -9.07
C GLY A 118 -7.69 9.74 -8.36
N ALA A 119 -7.21 8.76 -7.59
CA ALA A 119 -5.88 8.83 -6.97
C ALA A 119 -4.75 8.72 -8.00
N LEU A 120 -4.87 7.82 -8.98
CA LEU A 120 -3.94 7.69 -10.11
C LEU A 120 -3.85 9.00 -10.89
N PHE A 121 -4.98 9.58 -11.30
CA PHE A 121 -5.00 10.89 -11.99
C PHE A 121 -4.35 12.00 -11.15
N SER A 122 -4.66 12.06 -9.85
CA SER A 122 -4.05 13.05 -8.95
C SER A 122 -2.52 12.90 -8.91
N TRP A 123 -2.03 11.66 -8.88
CA TRP A 123 -0.60 11.38 -8.90
C TRP A 123 0.04 11.67 -10.26
N LEU A 124 -0.59 11.30 -11.38
CA LEU A 124 -0.11 11.64 -12.73
C LEU A 124 0.00 13.16 -12.93
N LEU A 125 -1.00 13.93 -12.46
CA LEU A 125 -0.94 15.39 -12.46
C LEU A 125 0.23 15.92 -11.62
N LYS A 126 0.47 15.31 -10.44
CA LYS A 126 1.63 15.65 -9.62
C LYS A 126 2.94 15.38 -10.35
N ILE A 127 3.09 14.22 -10.99
CA ILE A 127 4.27 13.88 -11.79
C ILE A 127 4.45 14.90 -12.92
N ALA A 128 3.41 15.15 -13.73
CA ALA A 128 3.45 16.13 -14.81
C ALA A 128 3.90 17.52 -14.30
N SER A 129 3.33 18.00 -13.18
CA SER A 129 3.69 19.29 -12.58
C SER A 129 5.15 19.40 -12.15
N LEU A 130 5.82 18.27 -11.87
CA LEU A 130 7.22 18.27 -11.48
C LEU A 130 8.15 18.38 -12.70
N PHE A 131 7.67 18.07 -13.91
CA PHE A 131 8.42 18.16 -15.16
C PHE A 131 8.02 19.37 -16.02
N SER A 132 6.92 20.03 -15.69
CA SER A 132 6.57 21.32 -16.27
C SER A 132 7.56 22.42 -15.85
N PRO A 133 7.96 23.32 -16.77
CA PRO A 133 8.79 24.49 -16.47
C PRO A 133 8.17 25.45 -15.44
#